data_AF-I4BY43-F1
#
_entry.id   AF-I4BY43-F1
#
_cell.length_a   1.000
_cell.length_b   1.000
_cell.length_c   1.000
_cell.angle_alpha   90.00
_cell.angle_beta   90.00
_cell.angle_gamma   90.00
#
_symmetry.space_group_name_H-M   'P 1'
#
loop_
_entity.id
_entity.type
_entity.pdbx_description
1 polymer ?
#
loop_
_entity_poly.entity_id
_entity_poly.type
_entity_poly.pdbx_seq_one_letter_code
_entity_poly.pdbx_strand_id
1 'polypeptide(L)'
;MKLDFFDEFTDPYLKTKSGRGVFLAGVVLGFIARSQVKGDFQGSPEDISTSPLFKQLNFGRMNKRDLFKHLARVPELVRAYHLDYADMIESLCAKAGELILQKDDKGRDLGVDGNFVFSVAFLNARKYFWTIFGKKDVSEIEPTMEEETQDVI
;
A
#
# COMPACT_ATOMS: atom_id res chain seq x y z
N MET A 1 -11.49 11.49 0.28
CA MET A 1 -10.83 10.33 0.92
C MET A 1 -11.45 10.13 2.29
N LYS A 2 -11.79 8.90 2.66
CA LYS A 2 -12.26 8.49 3.98
C LYS A 2 -11.09 7.89 4.73
N LEU A 3 -10.60 8.58 5.75
CA LEU A 3 -9.45 8.14 6.55
C LEU A 3 -9.86 7.72 7.97
N ASP A 4 -11.16 7.79 8.28
CA ASP A 4 -11.70 7.50 9.61
C ASP A 4 -11.60 6.00 9.97
N PHE A 5 -11.45 5.13 8.96
CA PHE A 5 -11.19 3.70 9.17
C PHE A 5 -9.90 3.43 9.96
N PHE A 6 -8.96 4.39 10.01
CA PHE A 6 -7.79 4.25 10.87
C PHE A 6 -8.13 4.19 12.36
N ASP A 7 -9.31 4.68 12.75
CA ASP A 7 -9.76 4.66 14.13
C ASP A 7 -10.23 3.25 14.55
N GLU A 8 -10.51 2.36 13.59
CA GLU A 8 -10.88 0.96 13.82
C GLU A 8 -9.66 0.07 14.16
N PHE A 9 -8.45 0.42 13.71
CA PHE A 9 -7.26 -0.39 14.05
C PHE A 9 -6.91 -0.29 15.52
N THR A 10 -6.45 -1.39 16.12
CA THR A 10 -5.94 -1.39 17.50
C THR A 10 -4.45 -1.04 17.58
N ASP A 11 -3.73 -1.12 16.45
CA ASP A 11 -2.29 -0.88 16.36
C ASP A 11 -1.91 0.57 16.76
N PRO A 12 -1.09 0.77 17.82
CA PRO A 12 -0.64 2.09 18.26
C PRO A 12 0.12 2.87 17.18
N TYR A 13 0.87 2.19 16.30
CA TYR A 13 1.60 2.83 15.21
C TYR A 13 0.65 3.50 14.23
N LEU A 14 -0.47 2.85 13.88
CA LEU A 14 -1.53 3.39 13.02
C LEU A 14 -2.36 4.51 13.67
N LYS A 15 -2.23 4.70 14.99
CA LYS A 15 -2.79 5.89 15.67
C LYS A 15 -1.92 7.12 15.48
N THR A 16 -0.66 6.96 15.09
CA THR A 16 0.23 8.08 14.77
C THR A 16 -0.01 8.57 13.35
N LYS A 17 0.19 9.88 13.11
CA LYS A 17 0.06 10.46 11.77
C LYS A 17 1.07 9.85 10.79
N SER A 18 2.31 9.69 11.25
CA SER A 18 3.39 9.07 10.48
C SER A 18 3.06 7.63 10.09
N GLY A 19 2.54 6.83 11.02
CA GLY A 19 2.13 5.46 10.74
C GLY A 19 0.96 5.35 9.77
N ARG A 20 -0.04 6.25 9.87
CA ARG A 20 -1.09 6.40 8.84
C ARG A 20 -0.46 6.73 7.48
N GLY A 21 0.50 7.65 7.45
CA GLY A 21 1.23 8.01 6.23
C GLY A 21 1.98 6.83 5.60
N VAL A 22 2.68 6.03 6.40
CA VAL A 22 3.38 4.81 5.95
C VAL A 22 2.38 3.78 5.41
N PHE A 23 1.23 3.60 6.07
CA PHE A 23 0.16 2.74 5.58
C PHE A 23 -0.35 3.23 4.21
N LEU A 24 -0.68 4.51 4.08
CA LEU A 24 -1.15 5.07 2.80
C LEU A 24 -0.10 4.94 1.70
N ALA A 25 1.18 5.10 2.02
CA ALA A 25 2.27 4.86 1.07
C ALA A 25 2.31 3.40 0.60
N GLY A 26 2.08 2.45 1.51
CA GLY A 26 1.89 1.04 1.17
C GLY A 26 0.73 0.84 0.20
N VAL A 27 -0.43 1.44 0.47
CA VAL A 27 -1.60 1.39 -0.43
C VAL A 27 -1.27 1.94 -1.81
N VAL A 28 -0.62 3.10 -1.91
CA VAL A 28 -0.26 3.72 -3.20
C VAL A 28 0.67 2.82 -4.01
N LEU A 29 1.78 2.38 -3.40
CA LEU A 29 2.78 1.57 -4.11
C LEU A 29 2.23 0.18 -4.44
N GLY A 30 1.43 -0.41 -3.57
CA GLY A 30 0.78 -1.70 -3.82
C GLY A 30 -0.27 -1.61 -4.93
N PHE A 31 -1.00 -0.51 -5.00
CA PHE A 31 -1.99 -0.29 -6.06
C PHE A 31 -1.30 -0.18 -7.42
N ILE A 32 -0.24 0.61 -7.51
CA ILE A 32 0.57 0.75 -8.73
C ILE A 32 1.20 -0.60 -9.11
N ALA A 33 1.82 -1.31 -8.15
CA ALA A 33 2.46 -2.60 -8.41
C ALA A 33 1.47 -3.60 -9.01
N ARG A 34 0.24 -3.66 -8.51
CA ARG A 34 -0.81 -4.52 -9.09
C ARG A 34 -1.16 -4.14 -10.52
N SER A 35 -1.28 -2.85 -10.81
CA SER A 35 -1.54 -2.36 -12.16
C SER A 35 -0.35 -2.56 -13.12
N GLN A 36 0.84 -2.90 -12.64
CA GLN A 36 1.98 -3.24 -13.50
C GLN A 36 1.97 -4.71 -13.97
N VAL A 37 1.31 -5.61 -13.22
CA VAL A 37 1.25 -7.04 -13.58
C VAL A 37 0.17 -7.28 -14.65
N LYS A 38 -0.92 -6.51 -14.61
CA LYS A 38 -1.93 -6.47 -15.68
C LYS A 38 -2.27 -5.03 -16.01
N GLY A 39 -2.28 -4.71 -17.30
CA GLY A 39 -2.72 -3.41 -17.84
C GLY A 39 -4.18 -3.05 -17.56
N ASP A 40 -4.94 -3.90 -16.85
CA ASP A 40 -6.28 -3.61 -16.33
C ASP A 40 -6.48 -4.23 -14.94
N PHE A 41 -6.99 -3.42 -14.01
CA PHE A 41 -7.23 -3.72 -12.60
C PHE A 41 -8.33 -4.78 -12.34
N GLN A 42 -8.96 -5.30 -13.40
CA GLN A 42 -10.08 -6.26 -13.34
C GLN A 42 -9.65 -7.73 -13.55
N GLY A 43 -8.39 -8.00 -13.89
CA GLY A 43 -7.93 -9.36 -14.20
C GLY A 43 -7.72 -10.28 -12.98
N SER A 44 -7.66 -11.59 -13.26
CA SER A 44 -7.33 -12.66 -12.30
C SER A 44 -6.04 -12.38 -11.52
N PRO A 45 -5.92 -12.86 -10.27
CA PRO A 45 -4.82 -12.57 -9.35
C PRO A 45 -3.51 -13.20 -9.84
N GLU A 46 -2.85 -12.54 -10.79
CA GLU A 46 -1.45 -12.81 -11.07
C GLU A 46 -0.58 -12.31 -9.91
N ASP A 47 0.52 -13.02 -9.71
CA ASP A 47 1.41 -12.79 -8.58
C ASP A 47 2.03 -11.38 -8.66
N ILE A 48 1.71 -10.55 -7.67
CA ILE A 48 2.24 -9.19 -7.50
C ILE A 48 3.78 -9.17 -7.43
N SER A 49 4.40 -10.29 -7.04
CA SER A 49 5.85 -10.45 -6.97
C SER A 49 6.54 -10.27 -8.32
N THR A 50 5.81 -10.45 -9.41
CA THR A 50 6.32 -10.30 -10.77
C THR A 50 6.46 -8.84 -11.19
N SER A 51 5.76 -7.90 -10.53
CA SER A 51 5.77 -6.48 -10.88
C SER A 51 7.16 -5.85 -10.74
N PRO A 52 7.55 -4.94 -11.65
CA PRO A 52 8.81 -4.19 -11.52
C PRO A 52 8.93 -3.42 -10.20
N LEU A 53 7.83 -2.84 -9.71
CA LEU A 53 7.84 -2.09 -8.45
C LEU A 53 8.05 -3.02 -7.24
N PHE A 54 7.42 -4.19 -7.20
CA PHE A 54 7.64 -5.16 -6.11
C PHE A 54 9.11 -5.56 -6.01
N LYS A 55 9.73 -5.89 -7.14
CA LYS A 55 11.15 -6.30 -7.19
C LYS A 55 12.13 -5.21 -6.75
N GLN A 56 11.71 -3.95 -6.77
CA GLN A 56 12.52 -2.81 -6.35
C GLN A 56 12.37 -2.48 -4.86
N LEU A 57 11.37 -3.04 -4.18
CA LEU A 57 11.08 -2.75 -2.77
C LEU A 57 11.83 -3.71 -1.85
N ASN A 58 12.56 -3.16 -0.89
CA ASN A 58 13.25 -3.93 0.15
C ASN A 58 12.34 -4.16 1.37
N PHE A 59 11.30 -4.99 1.19
CA PHE A 59 10.35 -5.31 2.26
C PHE A 59 11.06 -5.73 3.56
N GLY A 60 10.56 -5.24 4.70
CA GLY A 60 11.14 -5.54 6.01
C GLY A 60 12.38 -4.72 6.38
N ARG A 61 13.00 -4.01 5.43
CA ARG A 61 14.25 -3.24 5.65
C ARG A 61 14.23 -1.83 5.07
N MET A 62 13.06 -1.33 4.68
CA MET A 62 12.95 0.03 4.18
C MET A 62 13.10 1.04 5.31
N ASN A 63 13.76 2.15 4.99
CA ASN A 63 13.80 3.36 5.82
C ASN A 63 12.93 4.46 5.18
N LYS A 64 12.73 5.56 5.90
CA LYS A 64 11.93 6.70 5.42
C LYS A 64 12.46 7.27 4.10
N ARG A 65 13.78 7.33 3.93
CA ARG A 65 14.42 7.86 2.71
C ARG A 65 14.08 7.01 1.50
N ASP A 66 14.14 5.69 1.63
CA ASP A 66 13.83 4.76 0.55
C ASP A 66 12.34 4.82 0.21
N LEU A 67 11.47 4.87 1.22
CA LEU A 67 10.03 5.09 1.01
C LEU A 67 9.75 6.38 0.22
N PHE A 68 10.40 7.49 0.57
CA PHE A 68 10.26 8.75 -0.17
C PHE A 68 10.78 8.66 -1.61
N LYS A 69 11.89 7.95 -1.85
CA LYS A 69 12.37 7.71 -3.22
C LYS A 69 11.33 6.96 -4.07
N HIS A 70 10.64 5.99 -3.49
CA HIS A 70 9.57 5.28 -4.19
C HIS A 70 8.35 6.18 -4.43
N LEU A 71 7.92 6.95 -3.44
CA LEU A 71 6.81 7.90 -3.59
C LEU A 71 7.10 9.00 -4.62
N ALA A 72 8.34 9.49 -4.70
CA ALA A 72 8.73 10.49 -5.68
C ALA A 72 8.57 10.03 -7.14
N ARG A 73 8.60 8.71 -7.37
CA ARG A 73 8.42 8.10 -8.70
C ARG A 73 6.95 7.87 -9.06
N VAL A 74 6.01 8.06 -8.14
CA VAL A 74 4.59 7.78 -8.38
C VAL A 74 4.03 8.54 -9.59
N PRO A 75 4.24 9.87 -9.77
CA PRO A 75 3.71 10.58 -10.93
C PRO A 75 4.27 10.06 -12.27
N GLU A 76 5.52 9.63 -12.27
CA GLU A 76 6.15 9.01 -13.43
C GLU A 76 5.52 7.65 -13.75
N LEU A 77 5.35 6.79 -12.74
CA LEU A 77 4.75 5.47 -12.89
C LEU A 77 3.29 5.55 -13.33
N VAL A 78 2.51 6.48 -12.77
CA VAL A 78 1.11 6.70 -13.17
C VAL A 78 1.01 7.03 -14.66
N ARG A 79 1.90 7.90 -15.17
CA ARG A 79 1.94 8.26 -16.59
C ARG A 79 2.46 7.12 -17.47
N ALA A 80 3.56 6.48 -17.08
CA ALA A 80 4.23 5.45 -17.89
C ALA A 80 3.36 4.21 -18.09
N TYR A 81 2.53 3.85 -17.11
CA TYR A 81 1.63 2.71 -17.17
C TYR A 81 0.20 3.09 -17.55
N HIS A 82 -0.06 4.36 -17.90
CA HIS A 82 -1.41 4.87 -18.25
C HIS A 82 -2.48 4.46 -17.23
N LEU A 83 -2.17 4.61 -15.94
CA LEU A 83 -3.02 4.09 -14.87
C LEU A 83 -4.36 4.83 -14.81
N ASP A 84 -5.45 4.05 -14.77
CA ASP A 84 -6.74 4.57 -14.36
C ASP A 84 -6.66 5.21 -12.97
N TYR A 85 -7.52 6.20 -12.73
CA TYR A 85 -7.62 6.88 -11.44
C TYR A 85 -6.33 7.62 -11.02
N ALA A 86 -5.53 8.08 -11.99
CA ALA A 86 -4.31 8.86 -11.78
C ALA A 86 -4.44 9.93 -10.68
N ASP A 87 -5.45 10.80 -10.77
CA ASP A 87 -5.70 11.87 -9.79
C ASP A 87 -5.92 11.33 -8.37
N MET A 88 -6.56 10.18 -8.23
CA MET A 88 -6.81 9.53 -6.94
C MET A 88 -5.52 8.95 -6.37
N ILE A 89 -4.69 8.32 -7.20
CA ILE A 89 -3.38 7.77 -6.80
C ILE A 89 -2.45 8.91 -6.38
N GLU A 90 -2.35 9.97 -7.18
CA GLU A 90 -1.47 11.12 -6.90
C GLU A 90 -1.94 11.89 -5.66
N SER A 91 -3.23 12.11 -5.49
CA SER A 91 -3.75 12.76 -4.28
C SER A 91 -3.51 11.91 -3.03
N LEU A 92 -3.64 10.58 -3.12
CA LEU A 92 -3.31 9.68 -2.02
C LEU A 92 -1.81 9.68 -1.69
N CYS A 93 -0.96 9.71 -2.72
CA CYS A 93 0.49 9.83 -2.58
C CYS A 93 0.89 11.14 -1.89
N ALA A 94 0.30 12.26 -2.30
CA ALA A 94 0.51 13.56 -1.66
C ALA A 94 0.11 13.51 -0.18
N LYS A 95 -1.04 12.90 0.14
CA LYS A 95 -1.50 12.78 1.52
C LYS A 95 -0.59 11.88 2.37
N ALA A 96 -0.11 10.77 1.81
CA ALA A 96 0.86 9.90 2.47
C ALA A 96 2.14 10.67 2.81
N GLY A 97 2.70 11.40 1.84
CA GLY A 97 3.89 12.24 2.04
C GLY A 97 3.70 13.32 3.11
N GLU A 98 2.57 14.03 3.07
CA GLU A 98 2.21 15.04 4.08
C GLU A 98 2.20 14.45 5.49
N LEU A 99 1.58 13.29 5.68
CA LEU A 99 1.46 12.63 6.98
C LEU A 99 2.80 12.11 7.52
N ILE A 100 3.68 11.59 6.65
CA ILE A 100 5.02 11.11 7.03
C ILE A 100 5.93 12.28 7.45
N LEU A 101 5.77 13.46 6.83
CA LEU A 101 6.61 14.64 7.08
C LEU A 101 6.20 15.46 8.30
N GLN A 102 5.08 15.14 8.97
CA GLN A 102 4.64 15.93 10.11
C GLN A 102 5.66 15.85 11.26
N LYS A 103 6.04 17.02 11.80
CA LYS A 103 7.10 17.22 12.80
C LYS A 103 6.84 16.54 14.16
N ASP A 104 5.62 16.05 14.38
CA ASP A 104 5.17 15.49 15.66
C ASP A 104 5.79 14.11 15.94
N ASP A 105 6.31 13.44 14.90
CA ASP A 105 6.89 12.12 15.03
C ASP A 105 8.40 12.27 15.28
N LYS A 106 8.85 11.99 16.50
CA LYS A 106 10.24 12.13 16.97
C LYS A 106 11.23 11.29 16.17
N GLY A 107 11.54 11.68 14.93
CA GLY A 107 12.60 11.13 14.08
C GLY A 107 12.64 9.61 13.93
N ARG A 108 11.60 8.86 14.34
CA ARG A 108 11.61 7.40 14.28
C ARG A 108 11.61 7.01 12.81
N ASP A 109 12.58 6.21 12.42
CA ASP A 109 12.58 5.56 11.12
C ASP A 109 11.38 4.59 11.02
N LEU A 110 11.15 3.95 9.87
CA LEU A 110 10.06 2.97 9.73
C LEU A 110 10.15 1.87 10.81
N GLY A 111 11.37 1.40 11.11
CA GLY A 111 11.58 0.32 12.08
C GLY A 111 10.81 -0.96 11.70
N VAL A 112 10.57 -1.84 12.68
CA VAL A 112 9.80 -3.07 12.44
C VAL A 112 8.34 -2.75 12.17
N ASP A 113 7.72 -1.92 13.01
CA ASP A 113 6.28 -1.59 12.92
C ASP A 113 5.92 -0.94 11.59
N GLY A 114 6.70 0.05 11.14
CA GLY A 114 6.47 0.72 9.87
C GLY A 114 6.69 -0.18 8.66
N ASN A 115 7.69 -1.08 8.71
CA ASN A 115 7.87 -2.06 7.64
C ASN A 115 6.72 -3.08 7.60
N PHE A 116 6.23 -3.51 8.76
CA PHE A 116 5.07 -4.40 8.85
C PHE A 116 3.81 -3.74 8.30
N VAL A 117 3.48 -2.55 8.80
CA VAL A 117 2.34 -1.74 8.36
C VAL A 117 2.39 -1.45 6.87
N PHE A 118 3.56 -1.06 6.35
CA PHE A 118 3.76 -0.87 4.92
C PHE A 118 3.43 -2.14 4.13
N SER A 119 3.99 -3.29 4.55
CA SER A 119 3.86 -4.56 3.83
C SER A 119 2.40 -5.04 3.79
N VAL A 120 1.70 -4.96 4.93
CA VAL A 120 0.28 -5.32 5.02
C VAL A 120 -0.56 -4.42 4.11
N ALA A 121 -0.34 -3.10 4.17
CA ALA A 121 -1.06 -2.15 3.34
C ALA A 121 -0.79 -2.36 1.84
N PHE A 122 0.46 -2.65 1.48
CA PHE A 122 0.88 -2.93 0.11
C PHE A 122 0.20 -4.16 -0.47
N LEU A 123 0.21 -5.28 0.28
CA LEU A 123 -0.42 -6.53 -0.18
C LEU A 123 -1.94 -6.37 -0.31
N ASN A 124 -2.57 -5.59 0.58
CA ASN A 124 -4.01 -5.34 0.61
C ASN A 124 -4.42 -4.04 -0.10
N ALA A 125 -3.56 -3.47 -0.94
CA ALA A 125 -3.74 -2.13 -1.50
C ALA A 125 -5.07 -1.94 -2.24
N ARG A 126 -5.54 -2.95 -2.98
CA ARG A 126 -6.84 -2.89 -3.68
C ARG A 126 -7.99 -2.63 -2.72
N LYS A 127 -8.08 -3.43 -1.64
CA LYS A 127 -9.12 -3.31 -0.63
C LYS A 127 -9.10 -1.91 -0.03
N TYR A 128 -7.94 -1.48 0.48
CA TYR A 128 -7.83 -0.20 1.18
C TYR A 128 -7.98 1.01 0.27
N PHE A 129 -7.52 0.95 -0.98
CA PHE A 129 -7.74 2.03 -1.95
C PHE A 129 -9.23 2.31 -2.13
N TRP A 130 -10.05 1.25 -2.28
CA TRP A 130 -11.50 1.42 -2.40
C TRP A 130 -12.19 1.75 -1.08
N THR A 131 -11.67 1.31 0.06
CA THR A 131 -12.11 1.81 1.38
C THR A 131 -11.92 3.32 1.48
N ILE A 132 -10.77 3.84 1.04
CA ILE A 132 -10.41 5.26 1.11
C ILE A 132 -11.26 6.10 0.15
N PHE A 133 -11.55 5.63 -1.05
CA PHE A 133 -12.26 6.42 -2.06
C PHE A 133 -13.75 6.09 -2.20
N GLY A 134 -14.22 5.04 -1.53
CA GLY A 134 -15.64 4.77 -1.36
C GLY A 134 -16.37 4.16 -2.55
N LYS A 135 -15.67 3.48 -3.49
CA LYS A 135 -16.39 2.55 -4.39
C LYS A 135 -16.86 1.35 -3.58
N LYS A 136 -18.17 1.28 -3.34
CA LYS A 136 -18.87 0.06 -2.97
C LYS A 136 -18.95 -0.80 -4.23
N ASP A 137 -17.99 -1.71 -4.37
CA ASP A 137 -18.15 -3.05 -4.93
C ASP A 137 -16.76 -3.68 -4.99
N VAL A 138 -16.31 -4.12 -3.83
CA VAL A 138 -15.25 -5.12 -3.69
C VAL A 138 -15.86 -6.24 -2.86
N SER A 139 -16.91 -6.86 -3.38
CA SER A 139 -17.33 -8.17 -2.92
C SER A 139 -16.18 -9.14 -3.20
N GLU A 140 -15.75 -9.83 -2.15
CA GLU A 140 -14.95 -11.06 -2.17
C GLU A 140 -13.53 -10.95 -2.75
N ILE A 141 -12.59 -10.51 -1.92
CA ILE A 141 -11.23 -11.09 -1.94
C ILE A 141 -10.80 -11.25 -0.49
N GLU A 142 -11.32 -12.29 0.16
CA GLU A 142 -10.57 -12.92 1.25
C GLU A 142 -9.46 -13.76 0.60
N PRO A 143 -8.21 -13.70 1.08
CA PRO A 143 -7.27 -14.75 0.76
C PRO A 143 -7.75 -16.01 1.48
N THR A 144 -8.31 -16.97 0.75
CA THR A 144 -8.38 -18.35 1.23
C THR A 144 -6.94 -18.78 1.49
N MET A 145 -6.58 -18.82 2.77
CA MET A 145 -5.44 -19.59 3.23
C MET A 145 -5.82 -21.04 3.02
N GLU A 146 -5.37 -21.63 1.92
CA GLU A 146 -5.38 -23.09 1.78
C GLU A 146 -4.41 -23.64 2.82
N GLU A 147 -4.96 -24.10 3.95
CA GLU A 147 -4.26 -25.04 4.82
C GLU A 147 -4.06 -26.32 4.00
N GLU A 148 -2.83 -26.54 3.51
CA GLU A 148 -2.40 -27.86 3.08
C GLU A 148 -2.44 -28.80 4.31
N THR A 149 -3.56 -29.50 4.49
CA THR A 149 -3.58 -30.72 5.28
C THR A 149 -2.71 -31.74 4.56
N GLN A 150 -1.52 -31.98 5.10
CA GLN A 150 -0.70 -33.15 4.77
C GLN A 150 -1.49 -34.41 5.13
N ASP A 151 -2.06 -35.06 4.13
CA ASP A 151 -2.56 -36.42 4.26
C ASP A 151 -1.37 -37.36 4.42
N VAL A 152 -1.40 -38.04 5.57
CA VAL A 152 -0.57 -39.17 5.96
C VAL A 152 -0.83 -40.34 5.01
N ILE A 153 0.23 -40.86 4.37
CA ILE A 153 0.34 -42.28 3.99
C ILE A 153 1.76 -42.75 4.29
#